data_AF-A0A6P0Y0F8-F1
#
_entry.id   AF-A0A6P0Y0F8-F1
#
_cell.length_a   1.000
_cell.length_b   1.000
_cell.length_c   1.000
_cell.angle_alpha   90.00
_cell.angle_beta   90.00
_cell.angle_gamma   90.00
#
_symmetry.space_group_name_H-M   'P 1'
#
loop_
_entity.id
_entity.type
_entity.pdbx_description
1 polymer ?
#
loop_
_entity_poly.entity_id
_entity_poly.type
_entity_poly.pdbx_seq_one_letter_code
_entity_poly.pdbx_strand_id
1 'polypeptide(L)' 'MRKAFLQRNSILRIRDGSWLLQVERESYDILVDKIPWSIRVVKLPWMDNILYVEW' A
#
# COMPACT_ATOMS: atom_id res chain seq x y z
N MET A 1 -14.49 -11.37 6.87
CA MET A 1 -13.10 -11.58 6.42
C MET A 1 -12.56 -10.55 5.42
N ARG A 2 -13.33 -9.57 4.89
CA ARG A 2 -12.79 -8.55 3.95
C ARG A 2 -12.12 -7.33 4.59
N LYS A 3 -12.32 -7.11 5.90
CA LYS A 3 -11.80 -5.92 6.60
C LYS A 3 -10.29 -6.01 6.88
N ALA A 4 -9.77 -7.17 7.29
CA ALA A 4 -8.36 -7.32 7.65
C ALA A 4 -7.38 -7.07 6.47
N PHE A 5 -7.80 -7.38 5.24
CA PHE A 5 -6.94 -7.23 4.05
C PHE A 5 -6.98 -5.82 3.43
N LEU A 6 -8.11 -5.11 3.56
CA LEU A 6 -8.31 -3.78 2.97
C LEU A 6 -8.10 -2.63 3.97
N GLN A 7 -8.25 -2.88 5.27
CA GLN A 7 -7.97 -1.92 6.35
C GLN A 7 -6.73 -2.39 7.12
N ARG A 8 -5.55 -2.19 6.53
CA ARG A 8 -4.27 -2.37 7.21
C ARG A 8 -3.78 -1.02 7.71
N ASN A 9 -3.14 -1.04 8.87
CA ASN A 9 -2.41 0.14 9.32
C ASN A 9 -1.35 0.47 8.28
N SER A 10 -1.37 1.74 7.86
CA SER A 10 -0.44 2.27 6.90
C SER A 10 -0.13 3.71 7.27
N ILE A 11 1.10 4.11 6.95
CA ILE A 11 1.57 5.46 7.19
C ILE A 11 1.76 6.11 5.83
N LEU A 12 1.02 7.18 5.59
CA LEU A 12 1.21 8.03 4.44
C LEU A 12 2.27 9.08 4.75
N ARG A 13 3.33 9.12 3.95
CA ARG A 13 4.44 10.07 4.04
C ARG A 13 4.57 10.82 2.73
N ILE A 14 5.14 12.01 2.79
CA ILE A 14 5.56 12.77 1.60
C ILE A 14 7.07 12.71 1.58
N ARG A 15 7.65 12.21 0.49
CA ARG A 15 9.10 12.12 0.29
C ARG A 15 9.44 12.68 -1.09
N ASP A 16 10.34 13.67 -1.11
CA ASP A 16 10.87 14.27 -2.35
C ASP A 16 9.77 14.74 -3.32
N GLY A 17 8.67 15.28 -2.79
CA GLY A 17 7.51 15.76 -3.56
C GLY A 17 6.52 14.66 -3.99
N SER A 18 6.83 13.38 -3.76
CA SER A 18 5.93 12.26 -4.05
C SER A 18 5.29 11.71 -2.78
N TRP A 19 4.12 11.10 -2.92
CA TRP A 19 3.46 10.41 -1.83
C TRP A 19 4.03 9.00 -1.67
N LEU A 20 4.26 8.57 -0.44
CA LEU A 20 4.74 7.25 -0.09
C LEU A 20 3.80 6.64 0.96
N LEU A 21 3.06 5.61 0.58
CA LEU A 21 2.23 4.82 1.47
C LEU A 21 3.02 3.60 1.93
N GLN A 22 3.34 3.55 3.21
CA GLN A 22 4.03 2.40 3.82
C GLN A 22 3.01 1.58 4.58
N VAL A 23 2.70 0.40 4.08
CA VAL A 23 1.72 -0.51 4.65
C VAL A 23 2.44 -1.43 5.64
N GLU A 24 1.88 -1.61 6.83
CA GLU A 24 2.46 -2.52 7.81
C GLU A 24 2.27 -3.98 7.38
N ARG A 25 3.39 -4.67 7.15
CA ARG A 25 3.45 -6.11 6.94
C ARG A 25 3.18 -6.86 8.25
N GLU A 26 1.91 -7.04 8.57
CA GLU A 26 1.52 -8.05 9.56
C GLU A 26 1.77 -9.46 8.99
N SER A 27 2.57 -10.25 9.69
CA SER A 27 3.00 -11.61 9.33
C SER A 27 1.93 -12.70 9.55
N TYR A 28 0.67 -12.32 9.74
CA TYR A 28 -0.40 -13.25 10.13
C TYR A 28 -1.03 -14.03 8.96
N ASP A 29 -0.31 -14.16 7.84
CA ASP A 29 -0.86 -14.69 6.58
C ASP A 29 0.08 -15.68 5.89
N ILE A 30 0.63 -16.63 6.66
CA ILE A 30 1.27 -17.83 6.11
C ILE A 30 0.24 -18.68 5.30
N LEU A 31 -1.06 -18.38 5.39
CA LEU A 31 -2.13 -18.97 4.58
C LEU A 31 -2.50 -18.17 3.31
N VAL A 32 -1.95 -16.96 3.13
CA VAL A 32 -2.25 -16.05 2.01
C VAL A 32 -1.00 -15.78 1.17
N ASP A 33 -0.21 -16.83 0.97
CA ASP A 33 1.00 -16.87 0.12
C ASP A 33 0.73 -16.68 -1.39
N LYS A 34 -0.51 -16.37 -1.77
CA LYS A 34 -0.98 -16.45 -3.16
C LYS A 34 -1.58 -15.19 -3.73
N ILE A 35 -1.53 -14.07 -3.00
CA ILE A 35 -2.22 -12.88 -3.45
C ILE A 35 -1.25 -11.85 -4.03
N PRO A 36 -1.27 -11.61 -5.35
CA PRO A 36 -0.31 -10.76 -6.05
C PRO A 36 -0.69 -9.28 -6.03
N TRP A 37 -1.33 -8.76 -4.96
CA TRP A 37 -1.66 -7.32 -4.85
C TRP A 37 -0.41 -6.49 -4.54
N SER A 38 0.64 -6.61 -5.35
CA SER A 38 1.82 -5.74 -5.28
C SER A 38 1.55 -4.43 -6.03
N ILE A 39 0.51 -3.71 -5.65
CA ILE A 39 0.36 -2.33 -6.11
C ILE A 39 1.55 -1.58 -5.52
N ARG A 40 2.47 -1.16 -6.38
CA ARG A 40 3.72 -0.45 -6.01
C ARG A 40 3.66 1.03 -6.37
N VAL A 41 2.88 1.38 -7.38
CA VAL A 41 2.77 2.74 -7.91
C VAL A 41 1.33 3.00 -8.30
N VAL A 42 0.77 4.10 -7.82
CA VAL A 42 -0.56 4.60 -8.17
C VAL A 42 -0.41 6.03 -8.67
N LYS A 43 -0.88 6.27 -9.90
CA LYS A 43 -1.00 7.61 -10.47
C LYS A 43 -2.34 7.71 -11.17
N LEU A 44 -3.25 8.46 -10.58
CA LEU A 44 -4.57 8.70 -11.13
C LEU A 44 -4.57 10.01 -11.94
N PRO A 45 -5.49 10.20 -12.90
CA PRO A 45 -5.49 11.38 -13.77
C PRO A 45 -5.60 12.72 -13.05
N TRP A 46 -6.10 12.72 -11.81
CA TRP A 46 -6.29 13.91 -10.96
C TRP A 46 -5.22 14.08 -9.88
N MET A 47 -4.15 13.27 -9.88
CA MET A 47 -3.08 13.38 -8.89
C MET A 47 -1.91 14.19 -9.45
N ASP A 48 -1.52 15.24 -8.74
CA ASP A 48 -0.33 16.04 -9.07
C ASP A 48 0.97 15.23 -8.91
N ASN A 49 1.01 14.36 -7.90
CA ASN A 49 2.20 13.59 -7.53
C ASN A 49 1.90 12.09 -7.48
N ILE A 50 2.92 11.29 -7.78
CA ILE A 50 2.82 9.83 -7.78
C ILE A 50 2.71 9.33 -6.33
N LEU A 51 1.85 8.33 -6.11
CA LEU A 51 1.78 7.58 -4.87
C LEU A 51 2.55 6.27 -5.02
N TYR A 52 3.70 6.20 -4.37
CA TYR A 52 4.45 4.97 -4.20
C TYR A 52 3.86 4.18 -3.03
N VAL A 53 3.73 2.88 -3.20
CA VAL A 53 3.21 1.98 -2.17
C VAL A 53 4.28 0.96 -1.85
N GLU A 54 4.74 0.98 -0.60
CA GLU A 54 5.68 0.03 -0.03
C GLU A 54 4.94 -0.90 0.93
N TRP A 55 5.19 -2.20 0.79
CA TRP A 55 4.67 -3.27 1.65
C TRP A 55 5.80 -3.78 2.53
#